data_AF-A0A7X5N5H4-F1
#
_entry.id   AF-A0A7X5N5H4-F1
#
_cell.length_a   1.000
_cell.length_b   1.000
_cell.length_c   1.000
_cell.angle_alpha   90.00
_cell.angle_beta   90.00
_cell.angle_gamma   90.00
#
_symmetry.space_group_name_H-M   'P 1'
#
loop_
_entity.id
_entity.type
_entity.pdbx_description
1 polymer ?
#
loop_
_entity_poly.entity_id
_entity_poly.type
_entity_poly.pdbx_seq_one_letter_code
_entity_poly.pdbx_strand_id
1 'polypeptide(L)'
;KKGHQVDVYERDDRIGGMSADFDFDGLRIERYYHFICKTDFPLFKLLEDLKLSDRLHWTDTKMGYYYQGKLHKWGTPFALLGFP
;
A
#
# COMPACT_ATOMS: atom_id res chain seq x y z
N LYS A 1 -11.92 1.34 22.27
CA LYS A 1 -10.92 0.54 23.03
C LYS A 1 -11.54 0.12 24.37
N LYS A 2 -11.33 -1.13 24.85
CA LYS A 2 -12.06 -1.72 25.99
C LYS A 2 -11.30 -1.76 27.33
N GLY A 3 -10.07 -1.23 27.39
CA GLY A 3 -9.30 -1.14 28.64
C GLY A 3 -8.69 -2.45 29.14
N HIS A 4 -8.64 -3.49 28.30
CA HIS A 4 -8.00 -4.76 28.66
C HIS A 4 -6.47 -4.64 28.63
N GLN A 5 -5.80 -5.29 29.58
CA GLN A 5 -4.36 -5.53 29.53
C GLN A 5 -4.08 -6.68 28.55
N VAL A 6 -3.13 -6.47 27.64
CA VAL A 6 -2.77 -7.42 26.59
C VAL A 6 -1.27 -7.47 26.40
N ASP A 7 -0.76 -8.65 26.05
CA ASP A 7 0.63 -8.86 25.63
C ASP A 7 0.69 -9.04 24.11
N VAL A 8 1.71 -8.48 23.47
CA VAL A 8 1.95 -8.62 22.02
C VAL A 8 3.29 -9.34 21.83
N TYR A 9 3.28 -10.41 21.05
CA TYR A 9 4.46 -11.21 20.74
C TYR A 9 4.78 -11.05 19.24
N GLU A 10 6.03 -10.68 18.94
CA GLU A 10 6.55 -10.58 17.59
C GLU A 10 7.80 -11.48 17.49
N ARG A 11 7.88 -12.25 16.41
CA ARG A 11 9.00 -13.16 16.16
C ARG A 11 10.12 -12.48 15.38
N ASP A 12 9.77 -11.55 14.50
CA ASP A 12 10.74 -10.85 13.66
C ASP A 12 11.56 -9.85 14.49
N ASP A 13 12.63 -9.32 13.89
CA ASP A 13 13.48 -8.30 14.51
C ASP A 13 12.82 -6.90 14.56
N ARG A 14 11.61 -6.77 14.01
CA ARG A 14 10.86 -5.52 13.88
C ARG A 14 9.35 -5.77 13.84
N ILE A 15 8.59 -4.72 14.10
CA ILE A 15 7.13 -4.72 13.93
C ILE A 15 6.74 -4.51 12.46
N GLY A 16 5.51 -4.89 12.12
CA GLY A 16 4.85 -4.48 10.88
C GLY A 16 4.58 -5.61 9.89
N GLY A 17 5.31 -6.73 9.96
CA GLY A 17 5.07 -7.90 9.10
C GLY A 17 5.03 -7.53 7.62
N MET A 18 3.89 -7.75 6.95
CA MET A 18 3.68 -7.38 5.54
C MET A 18 3.69 -5.87 5.26
N SER A 19 3.50 -5.04 6.28
CA SER A 19 3.56 -3.57 6.21
C SER A 19 4.89 -3.01 6.70
N ALA A 20 5.87 -3.87 7.02
CA ALA A 20 7.20 -3.43 7.40
C ALA A 20 7.95 -2.79 6.22
N ASP A 21 8.90 -1.93 6.55
CA ASP A 21 9.86 -1.34 5.63
C ASP A 21 11.29 -1.73 6.02
N PHE A 22 12.25 -1.38 5.18
CA PHE A 22 13.67 -1.56 5.45
C PHE A 22 14.50 -0.46 4.80
N ASP A 23 15.74 -0.33 5.27
CA ASP A 23 16.72 0.61 4.71
C ASP A 23 17.38 0.00 3.47
N PHE A 24 17.19 0.65 2.34
CA PHE A 24 17.82 0.35 1.07
C PHE A 24 18.81 1.48 0.71
N ASP A 25 20.01 1.40 1.30
CA ASP A 25 21.12 2.34 1.10
C ASP A 25 20.76 3.81 1.42
N GLY A 26 20.18 4.03 2.60
CA GLY A 26 19.72 5.33 3.10
C GLY A 26 18.30 5.69 2.69
N LEU A 27 17.65 4.88 1.84
CA LEU A 27 16.26 5.06 1.43
C LEU A 27 15.36 4.01 2.09
N ARG A 28 14.41 4.46 2.91
CA ARG A 28 13.40 3.57 3.48
C ARG A 28 12.37 3.21 2.41
N ILE A 29 12.23 1.92 2.12
CA ILE A 29 11.24 1.38 1.18
C ILE A 29 10.48 0.21 1.80
N GLU A 30 9.30 -0.05 1.26
CA GLU A 30 8.43 -1.14 1.68
C GLU A 30 9.09 -2.51 1.46
N ARG A 31 9.04 -3.39 2.48
CA ARG A 31 9.59 -4.75 2.38
C ARG A 31 8.74 -5.64 1.46
N TYR A 32 7.43 -5.43 1.49
CA TYR A 32 6.46 -6.14 0.67
C TYR A 32 5.52 -5.15 -0.01
N TYR A 33 5.06 -5.54 -1.20
CA TYR A 33 4.04 -4.80 -1.91
C TYR A 33 2.76 -4.72 -1.07
N HIS A 34 2.28 -3.50 -0.86
CA HIS A 34 0.99 -3.23 -0.23
C HIS A 34 0.33 -2.04 -0.89
N PHE A 35 -1.00 -2.00 -0.83
CA PHE A 35 -1.81 -0.91 -1.33
C PHE A 35 -3.00 -0.72 -0.39
N ILE A 36 -3.55 0.49 -0.40
CA ILE A 36 -4.72 0.82 0.41
C ILE A 36 -5.92 1.00 -0.53
N CYS A 37 -6.99 0.27 -0.24
CA CYS A 37 -8.25 0.43 -0.95
C CYS A 37 -8.96 1.71 -0.47
N LYS A 38 -9.65 2.42 -1.38
CA LYS A 38 -10.48 3.58 -1.01
C LYS A 38 -11.62 3.25 -0.05
N THR A 39 -11.97 1.97 0.06
CA THR A 39 -13.02 1.45 0.95
C THR A 39 -12.47 0.82 2.23
N ASP A 40 -11.17 1.00 2.52
CA ASP A 40 -10.55 0.50 3.76
C ASP A 40 -10.88 1.39 4.97
N PHE A 41 -12.17 1.49 5.28
CA PHE A 41 -12.68 2.28 6.40
C PHE A 41 -12.09 1.86 7.76
N PRO A 42 -11.86 0.57 8.05
CA PRO A 42 -11.21 0.17 9.30
C PRO A 42 -9.80 0.77 9.45
N LEU A 43 -8.99 0.76 8.39
CA LEU A 43 -7.67 1.39 8.41
C LEU A 43 -7.76 2.90 8.63
N PHE A 44 -8.67 3.59 7.93
CA PHE A 44 -8.82 5.05 8.09
C PHE A 44 -9.25 5.42 9.51
N LYS A 45 -10.14 4.64 10.12
CA LYS A 45 -10.52 4.83 11.52
C LYS A 45 -9.34 4.60 12.47
N LEU A 46 -8.51 3.58 12.20
CA LEU A 46 -7.29 3.34 12.98
C LEU A 46 -6.30 4.51 12.87
N LEU A 47 -6.11 5.06 11.66
CA LEU A 47 -5.26 6.23 11.45
C LEU A 47 -5.80 7.45 12.21
N GLU A 48 -7.11 7.67 12.22
CA GLU A 48 -7.74 8.74 13.01
C GLU A 48 -7.51 8.55 14.52
N ASP A 49 -7.74 7.34 15.03
CA ASP A 49 -7.51 6.96 16.43
C ASP A 49 -6.04 7.17 16.86
N LEU A 50 -5.11 7.03 15.91
CA LEU A 50 -3.67 7.23 16.09
C LEU A 50 -3.20 8.66 15.76
N LYS A 51 -4.09 9.54 15.28
CA LYS A 51 -3.77 10.90 14.81
C LYS A 51 -2.73 10.92 13.69
N LEU A 52 -2.89 10.01 12.73
CA LEU A 52 -2.01 9.83 11.57
C LEU A 52 -2.73 10.02 10.23
N SER A 53 -4.01 10.44 10.23
CA SER A 53 -4.80 10.59 9.00
C SER A 53 -4.16 11.56 7.99
N ASP A 54 -3.44 12.56 8.47
CA ASP A 54 -2.71 13.56 7.66
C ASP A 54 -1.45 12.99 6.98
N ARG A 55 -0.98 11.81 7.40
CA ARG A 55 0.18 11.11 6.81
C ARG A 55 -0.20 10.21 5.64
N LEU A 56 -1.49 9.98 5.41
CA LEU A 56 -1.94 9.17 4.29
C LEU A 56 -1.85 9.97 2.99
N HIS A 57 -1.00 9.51 2.07
CA HIS A 57 -0.82 10.13 0.76
C HIS A 57 -1.41 9.25 -0.34
N TRP A 58 -2.37 9.79 -1.08
CA TRP A 58 -2.92 9.14 -2.27
C TRP A 58 -2.08 9.48 -3.50
N THR A 59 -1.83 8.47 -4.33
CA THR A 59 -1.15 8.63 -5.61
C THR A 59 -1.93 7.93 -6.71
N ASP A 60 -2.04 8.58 -7.86
CA ASP A 60 -2.69 7.99 -9.03
C ASP A 60 -1.79 6.90 -9.62
N THR A 61 -2.27 5.67 -9.58
CA THR A 61 -1.55 4.53 -10.16
C THR A 61 -1.78 4.47 -11.68
N LYS A 62 -0.70 4.31 -12.45
CA LYS A 62 -0.76 4.09 -13.90
C LYS A 62 -0.55 2.61 -14.20
N MET A 63 -1.38 2.06 -15.08
CA MET A 63 -1.29 0.67 -15.51
C MET A 63 -0.69 0.57 -16.90
N GLY A 64 0.11 -0.47 -17.12
CA GLY A 64 0.67 -0.82 -18.41
C GLY A 64 0.55 -2.32 -18.67
N TYR A 65 0.35 -2.69 -19.93
CA TYR A 65 0.32 -4.08 -20.37
C TYR A 65 1.41 -4.30 -21.42
N TYR A 66 2.35 -5.19 -21.12
CA TYR A 66 3.45 -5.51 -22.03
C TYR A 66 3.05 -6.65 -22.95
N TYR A 67 2.97 -6.37 -24.25
CA TYR A 67 2.52 -7.32 -25.26
C TYR A 67 3.35 -7.16 -26.53
N GLN A 68 3.82 -8.28 -27.08
CA GLN A 68 4.60 -8.34 -28.33
C GLN A 68 5.75 -7.33 -28.40
N GLY A 69 6.54 -7.24 -27.33
CA GLY A 69 7.71 -6.35 -27.32
C GLY A 69 7.40 -4.88 -27.01
N LYS A 70 6.13 -4.50 -26.82
CA LYS A 70 5.71 -3.11 -26.61
C LYS A 70 4.89 -2.95 -25.33
N LEU A 71 5.11 -1.85 -24.62
CA LEU A 71 4.29 -1.45 -23.47
C LEU A 71 3.09 -0.63 -23.96
N HIS A 72 1.88 -1.09 -23.63
CA HIS A 72 0.62 -0.44 -23.93
C HIS A 72 0.05 0.21 -22.68
N LYS A 73 -0.60 1.37 -22.82
CA LYS A 73 -1.42 1.93 -21.74
C LYS A 73 -2.54 0.93 -21.42
N TRP A 74 -2.91 0.83 -20.16
CA TRP A 74 -3.95 -0.09 -19.71
C TRP A 74 -4.87 0.57 -18.67
N GLY A 75 -6.06 -0.02 -18.46
CA GLY A 75 -6.95 0.36 -17.37
C GLY A 75 -7.97 1.47 -17.66
N THR A 76 -8.08 1.95 -18.90
CA THR A 76 -9.15 2.87 -19.32
C THR A 76 -9.85 2.37 -20.58
N PRO A 77 -11.13 2.75 -20.83
CA PRO A 77 -11.84 2.32 -22.04
C PRO A 77 -11.11 2.65 -23.34
N PHE A 78 -10.52 3.85 -23.45
CA PHE A 78 -9.74 4.25 -24.62
C PHE A 78 -8.43 3.46 -24.76
N ALA A 79 -7.79 3.10 -23.65
CA ALA A 79 -6.60 2.26 -23.67
C ALA A 79 -6.94 0.83 -24.15
N LEU A 80 -8.10 0.30 -23.76
CA LEU A 80 -8.60 -0.99 -24.22
C LEU A 80 -8.97 -0.97 -25.70
N LEU A 81 -9.67 0.08 -26.16
CA LEU A 81 -10.06 0.24 -27.57
C LEU A 81 -8.85 0.37 -28.52
N GLY A 82 -7.77 1.01 -28.05
CA GLY A 82 -6.53 1.17 -28.81
C GLY A 82 -5.52 0.02 -28.61
N PHE A 83 -5.90 -1.05 -27.93
CA PHE A 83 -5.05 -2.22 -27.77
C PHE A 83 -4.98 -3.01 -29.09
N PRO A 84 -3.78 -3.43 -29.56
CA PRO A 84 -3.61 -4.14 -30.83
C PRO A 84 -4.13 -5.59 -30.82
#